data_AF-A0A845RYN2-F1
#
_entry.id   AF-A0A845RYN2-F1
#
_cell.length_a   1.000
_cell.length_b   1.000
_cell.length_c   1.000
_cell.angle_alpha   90.00
_cell.angle_beta   90.00
_cell.angle_gamma   90.00
#
_symmetry.space_group_name_H-M   'P 1'
#
loop_
_entity.id
_entity.type
_entity.pdbx_description
1 polymer ?
#
loop_
_entity_poly.entity_id
_entity_poly.type
_entity_poly.pdbx_seq_one_letter_code
_entity_poly.pdbx_strand_id
1 'polypeptide(L)'
;MKKELISLCIGEIVASLTFILALISVKNNTNVNIDVVIMYPFCVLLFILFQGSYYWFYRLKMITGKKVNKNGFRRTYRLLKIIDLILILLYPVIIILGFAYDDVVFTKFSTLIGIFIYLFGIAEIINYFYVRLSYSKAKDIVALLKLKNLKKSSLNSELNK
;
A
#
# COMPACT_ATOMS: atom_id res chain seq x y z
N MET A 1 -13.65 -9.18 16.45
CA MET A 1 -14.02 -9.22 15.01
C MET A 1 -14.58 -7.91 14.45
N LYS A 2 -15.84 -7.48 14.72
CA LYS A 2 -16.37 -6.22 14.13
C LYS A 2 -15.61 -4.96 14.58
N LYS A 3 -15.31 -4.84 15.88
CA LYS A 3 -14.53 -3.72 16.44
C LYS A 3 -13.10 -3.63 15.88
N GLU A 4 -12.44 -4.78 15.69
CA GLU A 4 -11.10 -4.86 15.10
C GLU A 4 -11.08 -4.39 13.64
N LEU A 5 -12.08 -4.75 12.83
CA LEU A 5 -12.18 -4.31 11.44
C LEU A 5 -12.38 -2.80 11.33
N ILE A 6 -13.15 -2.22 12.25
CA ILE A 6 -13.35 -0.77 12.33
C ILE A 6 -12.04 -0.09 12.76
N SER A 7 -11.34 -0.65 13.74
CA SER A 7 -10.02 -0.14 14.17
C SER A 7 -9.00 -0.12 13.03
N LEU A 8 -9.03 -1.10 12.13
CA LEU A 8 -8.15 -1.15 10.97
C LEU A 8 -8.50 -0.10 9.91
N CYS A 9 -9.80 0.05 9.60
CA CYS A 9 -10.27 1.08 8.70
C CYS A 9 -9.92 2.49 9.21
N ILE A 10 -10.12 2.73 10.51
CA ILE A 10 -9.72 3.99 11.16
C ILE A 10 -8.20 4.13 11.14
N GLY A 11 -7.44 3.06 11.41
CA GLY A 11 -5.99 3.05 11.37
C GLY A 11 -5.43 3.51 10.04
N GLU A 12 -5.99 3.06 8.92
CA GLU A 12 -5.54 3.47 7.58
C GLU A 12 -5.92 4.91 7.24
N ILE A 13 -7.11 5.36 7.65
CA ILE A 13 -7.51 6.77 7.51
C ILE A 13 -6.57 7.65 8.34
N VAL A 14 -6.31 7.29 9.60
CA VAL A 14 -5.37 8.01 10.46
C VAL A 14 -3.97 8.01 9.87
N ALA A 15 -3.49 6.88 9.37
CA ALA A 15 -2.20 6.78 8.69
C ALA A 15 -2.12 7.74 7.49
N SER A 16 -3.13 7.73 6.63
CA SER A 16 -3.20 8.64 5.48
C SER A 16 -3.17 10.12 5.89
N LEU A 17 -3.91 10.48 6.95
CA LEU A 17 -3.92 11.83 7.50
C LEU A 17 -2.57 12.21 8.11
N THR A 18 -1.93 11.28 8.84
CA THR A 18 -0.60 11.51 9.40
C THR A 18 0.45 11.73 8.32
N PHE A 19 0.40 11.01 7.20
CA PHE A 19 1.30 11.24 6.07
C PHE A 19 1.09 12.60 5.42
N ILE A 20 -0.18 13.04 5.27
CA ILE A 20 -0.50 14.39 4.78
C ILE A 20 0.06 15.46 5.71
N LEU A 21 -0.17 15.33 7.02
CA LEU A 21 0.34 16.29 8.00
C LEU A 21 1.87 16.30 8.06
N ALA A 22 2.52 15.14 7.94
CA ALA A 22 3.97 15.01 7.88
C ALA A 22 4.54 15.73 6.64
N LEU A 23 3.90 15.58 5.47
CA LEU A 23 4.33 16.26 4.25
C LEU A 23 4.20 17.79 4.36
N ILE A 24 3.11 18.29 4.95
CA ILE A 24 2.90 19.71 5.22
C ILE A 24 3.97 20.23 6.20
N SER A 25 4.25 19.46 7.27
CA SER A 25 5.27 19.81 8.26
C SER A 25 6.66 19.90 7.64
N VAL A 26 7.04 18.95 6.78
CA VAL A 26 8.30 19.00 6.03
C VAL A 26 8.35 20.24 5.16
N LYS A 27 7.30 20.53 4.39
CA LYS A 27 7.26 21.72 3.52
C LYS A 27 7.39 23.03 4.31
N ASN A 28 6.77 23.12 5.48
CA ASN A 28 6.77 24.34 6.27
C ASN A 28 8.06 24.54 7.08
N ASN A 29 8.71 23.46 7.51
CA ASN A 29 9.92 23.51 8.34
C ASN A 29 11.23 23.38 7.53
N THR A 30 11.15 23.02 6.24
CA THR A 30 12.32 22.85 5.38
C THR A 30 12.09 23.54 4.03
N ASN A 31 13.16 24.04 3.41
CA ASN A 31 13.12 24.63 2.04
C ASN A 31 13.05 23.55 0.93
N VAL A 32 12.43 22.41 1.22
CA VAL A 32 12.32 21.30 0.28
C VAL A 32 11.14 21.55 -0.63
N ASN A 33 11.39 21.65 -1.93
CA ASN A 33 10.32 21.68 -2.92
C ASN A 33 9.66 20.31 -3.03
N ILE A 34 8.31 20.32 -3.09
CA ILE A 34 7.51 19.13 -3.36
C ILE A 34 7.50 18.92 -4.87
N ASP A 35 8.54 18.26 -5.36
CA ASP A 35 8.68 17.93 -6.78
C ASP A 35 8.08 16.54 -7.06
N VAL A 36 8.10 16.13 -8.33
CA VAL A 36 7.55 14.84 -8.80
C VAL A 36 8.12 13.64 -8.05
N VAL A 37 9.37 13.75 -7.55
CA VAL A 37 10.10 12.73 -6.77
C VAL A 37 9.39 12.39 -5.46
N ILE A 38 8.76 13.38 -4.82
CA ILE A 38 8.03 13.20 -3.56
C ILE A 38 6.53 13.01 -3.85
N MET A 39 5.98 13.80 -4.77
CA MET A 39 4.55 13.82 -5.03
C MET A 39 4.05 12.49 -5.62
N TYR A 40 4.81 11.88 -6.52
CA TYR A 40 4.42 10.61 -7.13
C TYR A 40 4.29 9.46 -6.12
N PRO A 41 5.33 9.08 -5.35
CA PRO A 41 5.23 7.98 -4.40
C PRO A 41 4.23 8.29 -3.28
N PHE A 42 4.04 9.57 -2.94
CA PHE A 42 3.03 10.00 -1.98
C PHE A 42 1.60 9.74 -2.48
N CYS A 43 1.30 10.09 -3.73
CA CYS A 43 0.01 9.79 -4.34
C CYS A 43 -0.23 8.28 -4.44
N VAL A 44 0.79 7.51 -4.83
CA VAL A 44 0.71 6.04 -4.88
C VAL A 44 0.43 5.46 -3.49
N LEU A 45 1.11 5.96 -2.46
CA LEU A 45 0.88 5.52 -1.09
C LEU A 45 -0.57 5.80 -0.63
N LEU A 46 -1.08 7.02 -0.85
CA LEU A 46 -2.46 7.37 -0.50
C LEU A 46 -3.47 6.50 -1.25
N PHE A 47 -3.21 6.21 -2.53
CA PHE A 47 -4.04 5.33 -3.33
C PHE A 47 -4.10 3.91 -2.74
N ILE A 48 -2.96 3.34 -2.34
CA ILE A 48 -2.89 2.01 -1.70
C ILE A 48 -3.64 2.00 -0.36
N LEU A 49 -3.44 3.02 0.48
CA LEU A 49 -4.15 3.13 1.76
C LEU A 49 -5.67 3.24 1.56
N PHE A 50 -6.12 3.98 0.54
CA PHE A 50 -7.55 4.11 0.26
C PHE A 50 -8.16 2.79 -0.25
N GLN A 51 -7.44 2.06 -1.12
CA GLN A 51 -7.84 0.72 -1.51
C GLN A 51 -7.92 -0.23 -0.31
N GLY A 52 -7.03 -0.05 0.65
CA GLY A 52 -7.05 -0.81 1.87
C GLY A 52 -8.28 -0.57 2.73
N SER A 53 -8.64 0.70 2.93
CA SER A 53 -9.83 1.08 3.67
C SER A 53 -11.09 0.48 3.03
N TYR A 54 -11.17 0.51 1.70
CA TYR A 54 -12.25 -0.12 0.94
C TYR A 54 -12.30 -1.64 1.13
N TYR A 55 -11.15 -2.31 1.21
CA TYR A 55 -11.06 -3.76 1.46
C TYR A 55 -11.67 -4.12 2.81
N TRP A 56 -11.29 -3.41 3.87
CA TRP A 56 -11.80 -3.63 5.22
C TRP A 56 -13.30 -3.39 5.31
N PHE A 57 -13.79 -2.33 4.65
CA PHE A 57 -15.21 -2.03 4.56
C PHE A 57 -16.00 -3.15 3.85
N TYR A 58 -15.47 -3.68 2.75
CA TYR A 58 -16.06 -4.82 2.06
C TYR A 58 -16.12 -6.07 2.95
N ARG A 59 -15.03 -6.37 3.67
CA ARG A 59 -14.99 -7.49 4.62
C ARG A 59 -15.99 -7.34 5.77
N LEU A 60 -16.19 -6.12 6.26
CA LEU A 60 -17.21 -5.81 7.26
C LEU A 60 -18.63 -6.06 6.73
N LYS A 61 -18.92 -5.65 5.48
CA LYS A 61 -20.21 -5.93 4.83
C LYS A 61 -20.48 -7.44 4.67
N MET A 62 -19.46 -8.22 4.32
CA MET A 62 -19.55 -9.69 4.24
C MET A 62 -19.91 -10.33 5.59
N ILE A 63 -19.24 -9.94 6.68
CA ILE A 63 -19.49 -10.50 8.02
C ILE A 63 -20.84 -10.04 8.59
N THR A 64 -21.33 -8.88 8.16
CA THR A 64 -22.63 -8.33 8.60
C THR A 64 -23.81 -8.93 7.82
N GLY A 65 -23.58 -9.91 6.94
CA GLY A 65 -24.64 -10.65 6.25
C GLY A 65 -25.34 -9.88 5.13
N LYS A 66 -24.84 -8.71 4.73
CA LYS A 66 -25.35 -8.00 3.55
C LYS A 66 -24.97 -8.79 2.28
N LYS A 67 -25.87 -8.90 1.31
CA LYS A 67 -25.55 -9.50 0.00
C LYS A 67 -24.46 -8.66 -0.67
N VAL A 68 -23.26 -9.24 -0.83
CA VAL A 68 -22.13 -8.57 -1.49
C VAL A 68 -21.73 -9.35 -2.74
N ASN A 69 -21.50 -8.63 -3.84
CA ASN A 69 -21.08 -9.25 -5.10
C ASN A 69 -19.60 -9.68 -5.01
N LYS A 70 -19.39 -10.97 -4.68
CA LYS A 70 -18.05 -11.57 -4.52
C LYS A 70 -17.26 -11.58 -5.83
N ASN A 71 -17.92 -11.84 -6.95
CA ASN A 71 -17.25 -11.94 -8.26
C ASN A 71 -16.81 -10.57 -8.77
N GLY A 72 -17.65 -9.54 -8.62
CA GLY A 72 -17.30 -8.16 -8.95
C GLY A 72 -16.10 -7.67 -8.14
N PHE A 73 -16.14 -7.87 -6.82
CA PHE A 73 -15.04 -7.49 -5.93
C PHE A 73 -13.71 -8.18 -6.30
N ARG A 74 -13.74 -9.49 -6.58
CA ARG A 74 -12.55 -10.24 -6.98
C ARG A 74 -11.96 -9.73 -8.30
N ARG A 75 -12.81 -9.35 -9.27
CA ARG A 75 -12.36 -8.78 -10.54
C ARG A 75 -11.71 -7.41 -10.35
N THR A 76 -12.34 -6.53 -9.57
CA THR A 76 -11.81 -5.21 -9.25
C THR A 76 -10.45 -5.31 -8.55
N TYR A 77 -10.31 -6.16 -7.53
CA TYR A 77 -9.03 -6.31 -6.81
C TYR A 77 -7.92 -6.95 -7.63
N ARG A 78 -8.25 -7.80 -8.63
CA ARG A 78 -7.23 -8.29 -9.58
C ARG A 78 -6.71 -7.17 -10.46
N LEU A 79 -7.60 -6.29 -10.93
CA LEU A 79 -7.20 -5.12 -11.72
C LEU A 79 -6.38 -4.14 -10.87
N LEU A 80 -6.82 -3.85 -9.65
CA LEU A 80 -6.09 -3.00 -8.70
C LEU A 80 -4.68 -3.54 -8.44
N LYS A 81 -4.53 -4.86 -8.21
CA LYS A 81 -3.21 -5.48 -8.06
C LYS A 81 -2.26 -5.19 -9.23
N ILE A 82 -2.77 -5.26 -10.47
CA ILE A 82 -1.97 -4.98 -11.67
C ILE A 82 -1.62 -3.49 -11.73
N ILE A 83 -2.59 -2.62 -11.44
CA ILE A 83 -2.39 -1.17 -11.40
C ILE A 83 -1.33 -0.81 -10.36
N ASP A 84 -1.40 -1.35 -9.15
CA ASP A 84 -0.44 -1.05 -8.07
C ASP A 84 0.98 -1.49 -8.44
N LEU A 85 1.13 -2.66 -9.07
CA LEU A 85 2.43 -3.13 -9.56
C LEU A 85 2.99 -2.21 -10.65
N ILE A 86 2.15 -1.73 -11.57
CA ILE A 86 2.55 -0.78 -12.61
C ILE A 86 2.97 0.55 -11.98
N LEU A 87 2.20 1.07 -11.01
CA LEU A 87 2.50 2.32 -10.31
C LEU A 87 3.84 2.26 -9.56
N ILE A 88 4.12 1.13 -8.89
CA ILE A 88 5.41 0.91 -8.22
C ILE A 88 6.55 0.86 -9.23
N LEU A 89 6.38 0.14 -10.34
CA LEU A 89 7.41 0.00 -11.38
C LEU A 89 7.66 1.31 -12.14
N LEU A 90 6.66 2.18 -12.26
CA LEU A 90 6.79 3.48 -12.90
C LEU A 90 7.66 4.46 -12.09
N TYR A 91 7.69 4.35 -10.76
CA TYR A 91 8.50 5.26 -9.94
C TYR A 91 10.00 5.26 -10.30
N PRO A 92 10.72 4.11 -10.35
CA PRO A 92 12.12 4.11 -10.74
C PRO A 92 12.31 4.58 -12.20
N VAL A 93 11.34 4.34 -13.10
CA VAL A 93 11.39 4.85 -14.47
C VAL A 93 11.34 6.38 -14.48
N ILE A 94 10.45 7.00 -13.70
CA ILE A 94 10.34 8.46 -13.56
C ILE A 94 11.65 9.05 -13.02
N ILE A 95 12.28 8.39 -12.04
CA ILE A 95 13.57 8.84 -11.49
C ILE A 95 14.68 8.76 -12.55
N ILE A 96 14.77 7.67 -13.30
CA ILE A 96 15.78 7.49 -14.36
C ILE A 96 15.59 8.53 -15.48
N LEU A 97 14.35 8.75 -15.92
CA LEU A 97 14.06 9.74 -16.95
C LEU A 97 14.31 11.17 -16.45
N GLY A 98 13.90 11.48 -15.22
CA GLY A 98 14.17 12.79 -14.61
C GLY A 98 15.67 13.10 -14.48
N PHE A 99 16.50 12.07 -14.27
CA PHE A 99 17.95 12.18 -14.31
C PHE A 99 18.50 12.35 -15.73
N ALA A 100 17.93 11.65 -16.71
CA ALA A 100 18.39 11.71 -18.11
C ALA A 100 18.09 13.05 -18.81
N TYR A 101 17.03 13.75 -18.40
CA TYR A 101 16.59 15.02 -19.00
C TYR A 101 16.96 16.26 -18.17
N ASP A 102 17.63 16.10 -17.02
CA ASP A 102 17.93 17.19 -16.05
C ASP A 102 16.69 18.01 -15.61
N ASP A 103 15.47 17.51 -15.87
CA ASP A 103 14.19 18.17 -15.54
C ASP A 103 13.91 18.18 -14.02
N VAL A 104 14.66 17.40 -13.23
CA VAL A 104 14.38 17.15 -11.82
C VAL A 104 15.58 17.54 -10.96
N VAL A 105 15.38 18.50 -10.05
CA VAL A 105 16.41 18.90 -9.07
C VAL A 105 16.45 17.89 -7.92
N PHE A 106 17.36 16.92 -8.03
CA PHE A 106 17.57 15.93 -6.96
C PHE A 106 18.36 16.54 -5.80
N THR A 107 17.63 17.05 -4.80
CA THR A 107 18.24 17.36 -3.50
C THR A 107 18.39 16.07 -2.70
N LYS A 108 19.49 15.92 -1.95
CA LYS A 108 19.73 14.75 -1.09
C LYS A 108 18.54 14.46 -0.16
N PHE A 109 17.92 15.51 0.37
CA PHE A 109 16.80 15.40 1.31
C PHE A 109 15.47 15.01 0.62
N SER A 110 15.15 15.59 -0.55
CA SER A 110 13.93 15.24 -1.29
C SER A 110 13.95 13.80 -1.79
N THR A 111 15.12 13.34 -2.25
CA THR A 111 15.34 11.97 -2.70
C THR A 111 15.19 10.97 -1.54
N LEU A 112 15.72 11.29 -0.36
CA LEU A 112 15.59 10.44 0.83
C LEU A 112 14.12 10.26 1.24
N ILE A 113 13.35 11.36 1.25
CA ILE A 113 11.92 11.34 1.56
C ILE A 113 11.15 10.52 0.52
N GLY A 114 11.41 10.76 -0.78
CA GLY A 114 10.77 10.01 -1.86
C GLY A 114 11.00 8.51 -1.76
N ILE A 115 12.25 8.08 -1.51
CA ILE A 115 12.61 6.67 -1.30
C ILE A 115 11.90 6.12 -0.05
N PHE A 116 11.87 6.86 1.05
CA PHE A 116 11.20 6.44 2.27
C PHE A 116 9.71 6.17 2.04
N ILE A 117 9.01 7.10 1.39
CA ILE A 117 7.58 6.96 1.06
C ILE A 117 7.37 5.79 0.09
N TYR A 118 8.24 5.64 -0.90
CA TYR A 118 8.17 4.54 -1.87
C TYR A 118 8.33 3.16 -1.20
N LEU A 119 9.33 3.01 -0.32
CA LEU A 119 9.52 1.77 0.45
C LEU A 119 8.33 1.47 1.34
N PHE A 120 7.73 2.51 1.95
CA PHE A 120 6.52 2.36 2.75
C PHE A 120 5.32 1.90 1.88
N GLY A 121 5.17 2.43 0.66
CA GLY A 121 4.17 1.97 -0.31
C GLY A 121 4.35 0.50 -0.70
N ILE A 122 5.59 0.06 -0.93
CA ILE A 122 5.89 -1.36 -1.16
C ILE A 122 5.49 -2.20 0.06
N ALA A 123 5.82 -1.75 1.27
CA ALA A 123 5.46 -2.45 2.49
C ALA A 123 3.94 -2.60 2.63
N GLU A 124 3.16 -1.59 2.28
CA GLU A 124 1.69 -1.66 2.28
C GLU A 124 1.13 -2.62 1.23
N ILE A 125 1.69 -2.67 0.02
CA ILE A 125 1.29 -3.68 -0.98
C ILE A 125 1.59 -5.09 -0.48
N ILE A 126 2.76 -5.29 0.14
CA ILE A 126 3.11 -6.58 0.74
C ILE A 126 2.10 -6.91 1.85
N ASN A 127 1.78 -5.94 2.70
CA ASN A 127 0.79 -6.06 3.78
C ASN A 127 -0.60 -6.50 3.25
N TYR A 128 -1.00 -5.95 2.11
CA TYR A 128 -2.31 -6.19 1.51
C TYR A 128 -2.42 -7.47 0.68
N PHE A 129 -1.45 -7.72 -0.18
CA PHE A 129 -1.54 -8.76 -1.21
C PHE A 129 -0.81 -10.06 -0.88
N TYR A 130 0.23 -10.00 -0.03
CA TYR A 130 1.13 -11.14 0.19
C TYR A 130 1.16 -11.62 1.65
N VAL A 131 1.28 -10.72 2.62
CA VAL A 131 1.47 -11.04 4.02
C VAL A 131 0.68 -10.08 4.89
N ARG A 132 -0.37 -10.55 5.55
CA ARG A 132 -1.15 -9.73 6.49
C ARG A 132 -0.35 -9.53 7.78
N LEU A 133 0.59 -8.59 7.79
CA LEU A 133 1.46 -8.28 8.94
C LEU A 133 0.64 -7.91 10.18
N SER A 134 -0.54 -7.30 9.98
CA SER A 134 -1.46 -6.96 11.06
C SER A 134 -2.09 -8.18 11.78
N TYR A 135 -2.09 -9.39 11.20
CA TYR A 135 -2.86 -10.53 11.76
C TYR A 135 -2.24 -11.94 11.66
N SER A 136 -0.99 -12.13 11.23
CA SER A 136 -0.38 -13.47 11.31
C SER A 136 0.42 -13.58 12.61
N LYS A 137 -0.02 -14.49 13.50
CA LYS A 137 0.69 -14.88 14.72
C LYS A 137 2.19 -14.92 14.44
N ALA A 138 3.00 -14.29 15.29
CA ALA A 138 4.46 -14.22 15.16
C ALA A 138 5.16 -15.57 14.88
N LYS A 139 4.50 -16.70 15.21
CA LYS A 139 4.92 -18.06 14.84
C LYS A 139 4.99 -18.33 13.32
N ASP A 140 4.18 -17.66 12.50
CA ASP A 140 4.19 -17.84 11.04
C ASP A 140 5.33 -17.07 10.35
N ILE A 141 5.82 -15.99 10.96
CA ILE A 141 6.95 -15.20 10.44
C ILE A 141 8.24 -16.03 10.53
N VAL A 142 8.42 -16.77 11.62
CA VAL A 142 9.56 -17.69 11.80
C VAL A 142 9.46 -18.90 10.85
N ALA A 143 8.25 -19.31 10.46
CA ALA A 143 8.03 -20.36 9.48
C ALA A 143 8.27 -19.89 8.04
N LEU A 144 7.93 -18.63 7.71
CA LEU A 144 8.21 -17.98 6.43
C LEU A 144 9.70 -17.76 6.20
N LEU A 145 10.45 -17.35 7.23
CA LEU A 145 11.93 -17.28 7.19
C LEU A 145 12.59 -18.65 7.02
N LYS A 146 11.91 -19.72 7.43
CA LYS A 146 12.43 -21.10 7.35
C LYS A 146 12.07 -21.85 6.05
N LEU A 147 11.40 -21.22 5.07
CA LEU A 147 11.07 -21.83 3.76
C LEU A 147 10.44 -23.24 3.87
N LYS A 148 9.76 -23.55 4.97
CA LYS A 148 9.23 -24.88 5.23
C LYS A 148 7.71 -24.82 5.21
N ASN A 149 7.15 -25.23 4.07
CA ASN A 149 5.72 -25.40 3.78
C ASN A 149 4.89 -24.12 3.63
N LEU A 150 4.96 -23.53 2.43
CA LEU A 150 4.00 -22.53 1.96
C LEU A 150 2.58 -23.11 1.96
N LYS A 151 1.76 -22.76 2.95
CA LYS A 151 0.31 -22.97 2.84
C LYS A 151 -0.26 -21.98 1.84
N LYS A 152 -0.81 -22.51 0.73
CA LYS A 152 -1.48 -21.75 -0.33
C LYS A 152 -2.55 -20.81 0.25
N SER A 153 -2.64 -19.61 -0.31
CA SER A 153 -3.68 -18.64 0.05
C SER A 153 -5.07 -19.19 -0.24
N SER A 154 -6.07 -18.79 0.56
CA SER A 154 -7.47 -19.16 0.36
C SER A 154 -7.99 -18.78 -1.04
N LEU A 155 -7.41 -17.74 -1.65
CA LEU A 155 -7.73 -17.31 -3.01
C LEU A 155 -7.24 -18.31 -4.07
N ASN A 156 -6.15 -19.03 -3.81
CA ASN A 156 -5.58 -20.06 -4.69
C ASN A 156 -6.31 -21.40 -4.53
N SER A 157 -6.87 -21.70 -3.35
CA SER A 157 -7.79 -22.84 -3.18
C SER A 157 -9.16 -22.59 -3.83
N GLU A 158 -9.61 -21.34 -3.91
CA GLU A 158 -10.83 -20.92 -4.63
C GLU A 158 -10.62 -20.69 -6.14
N LEU A 159 -9.40 -20.86 -6.67
CA LEU A 159 -9.12 -20.83 -8.12
C LEU A 159 -9.05 -22.23 -8.72
N ASN A 160 -8.79 -23.25 -7.91
CA ASN A 160 -8.61 -24.64 -8.33
C ASN A 160 -9.78 -25.54 -7.89
N LYS A 161 -10.98 -24.96 -7.77
CA LYS A 161 -12.23 -25.67 -7.49
C LYS A 161 -13.25 -25.32 -8.56
#